data_AF-A0AAV6B9K2-F1
#
_entry.id   AF-A0AAV6B9K2-F1
#
_cell.length_a   1.000
_cell.length_b   1.000
_cell.length_c   1.000
_cell.angle_alpha   90.00
_cell.angle_beta   90.00
_cell.angle_gamma   90.00
#
_symmetry.space_group_name_H-M   'P 1'
#
loop_
_entity.id
_entity.type
_entity.pdbx_description
1 polymer ?
#
loop_
_entity_poly.entity_id
_entity_poly.type
_entity_poly.pdbx_seq_one_letter_code
_entity_poly.pdbx_strand_id
1 'polypeptide(L)'
;MMLNCHHLDVRTTLTLDEDVAKSLKREMRRTGTNSLKAAVNHFLRLGLMLSGKQERKRFVVHPRPMGLPAGLSYDSVEDLIEALEGPAHK
;
A
#
# COMPACT_ATOMS: atom_id res chain seq x y z
N MET A 1 5.59 -38.01 -18.39
CA MET A 1 4.68 -37.34 -19.33
C MET A 1 4.59 -35.88 -18.95
N MET A 2 5.33 -35.01 -19.63
CA MET A 2 5.26 -33.57 -19.40
C MET A 2 4.16 -33.02 -20.32
N LEU A 3 3.06 -32.56 -19.72
CA LEU A 3 1.98 -31.89 -20.43
C LEU A 3 2.54 -30.61 -21.04
N ASN A 4 2.66 -30.59 -22.37
CA ASN A 4 2.81 -29.36 -23.13
C ASN A 4 1.50 -28.58 -23.00
N CYS A 5 1.40 -27.77 -21.94
CA CYS A 5 0.36 -26.76 -21.84
C CYS A 5 0.59 -25.76 -22.97
N HIS A 6 -0.15 -25.92 -24.07
CA HIS A 6 -0.18 -24.96 -25.16
C HIS A 6 -0.68 -23.62 -24.61
N HIS A 7 0.24 -22.73 -24.22
CA HIS A 7 -0.09 -21.34 -24.00
C HIS A 7 -0.40 -20.77 -25.37
N LEU A 8 -1.69 -20.60 -25.69
CA LEU A 8 -2.10 -19.79 -26.84
C LEU A 8 -1.53 -18.39 -26.61
N ASP A 9 -0.52 -18.05 -27.40
CA ASP A 9 0.15 -16.76 -27.33
C ASP A 9 -0.42 -15.86 -28.40
N VAL A 10 -0.95 -14.70 -28.00
CA VAL A 10 -1.44 -13.71 -28.96
C VAL A 10 -0.25 -12.81 -29.31
N ARG A 11 0.13 -12.80 -30.59
CA ARG A 11 1.17 -11.90 -31.09
C ARG A 11 0.60 -10.50 -31.23
N THR A 12 1.12 -9.58 -30.43
CA THR A 12 0.71 -8.16 -30.44
C THR A 12 1.94 -7.28 -30.59
N THR A 13 1.87 -6.27 -31.46
CA THR A 13 2.82 -5.17 -31.49
C THR A 13 2.25 -4.03 -30.68
N LEU A 14 2.98 -3.56 -29.67
CA LEU A 14 2.57 -2.47 -28.80
C LEU A 14 3.62 -1.36 -28.88
N THR A 15 3.19 -0.15 -29.16
CA THR A 15 4.02 1.05 -29.02
C THR A 15 4.04 1.46 -27.55
N LEU A 16 5.22 1.74 -27.00
CA LEU A 16 5.40 2.20 -25.63
C LEU A 16 6.07 3.57 -25.66
N ASP A 17 5.62 4.45 -24.76
CA ASP A 17 6.33 5.71 -24.50
C ASP A 17 7.71 5.43 -23.89
N GLU A 18 8.66 6.35 -24.11
CA GLU A 18 10.06 6.17 -23.74
C GLU A 18 10.24 6.00 -22.21
N ASP A 19 9.46 6.71 -21.41
CA ASP A 19 9.45 6.61 -19.95
C ASP A 19 8.88 5.28 -19.45
N VAL A 20 7.85 4.76 -20.11
CA VAL A 20 7.26 3.43 -19.85
C VAL A 20 8.27 2.34 -20.19
N ALA A 21 8.93 2.43 -21.36
CA ALA A 21 9.95 1.47 -21.77
C ALA A 21 11.15 1.44 -20.81
N LYS A 22 11.62 2.61 -20.35
CA LYS A 22 12.69 2.71 -19.33
C LYS A 22 12.26 2.10 -18.00
N SER A 23 11.04 2.37 -17.55
CA SER A 23 10.52 1.84 -16.29
C SER A 23 10.38 0.32 -16.34
N LEU A 24 9.86 -0.24 -17.43
CA LEU A 24 9.80 -1.69 -17.65
C LEU A 24 11.19 -2.34 -17.60
N LYS A 25 12.18 -1.77 -18.29
CA LYS A 25 13.56 -2.29 -18.26
C LYS A 25 14.16 -2.27 -16.85
N ARG A 26 13.92 -1.21 -16.08
CA ARG A 26 14.37 -1.10 -14.69
C ARG A 26 13.72 -2.17 -13.82
N GLU A 27 12.42 -2.37 -13.94
CA GLU A 27 11.68 -3.38 -13.18
C GLU A 27 12.09 -4.81 -13.54
N MET A 28 12.34 -5.09 -14.82
CA MET A 28 12.88 -6.38 -15.27
C MET A 28 14.22 -6.68 -14.60
N ARG A 29 15.13 -5.70 -14.53
CA ARG A 29 16.43 -5.84 -13.83
C ARG A 29 16.24 -6.05 -12.34
N ARG A 30 15.34 -5.28 -11.71
CA ARG A 30 15.07 -5.35 -10.26
C ARG A 30 14.48 -6.69 -9.83
N THR A 31 13.61 -7.26 -10.66
CA THR A 31 12.89 -8.52 -10.37
C THR A 31 13.60 -9.77 -10.89
N GLY A 32 14.64 -9.60 -11.73
CA GLY A 32 15.29 -10.72 -12.42
C GLY A 32 14.44 -11.33 -13.54
N THR A 33 13.44 -10.60 -14.06
CA THR A 33 12.57 -11.09 -15.13
C THR A 33 13.25 -10.93 -16.49
N ASN A 34 13.64 -12.04 -17.12
CA ASN A 34 14.34 -12.03 -18.42
C ASN A 34 13.42 -11.85 -19.64
N SER A 35 12.10 -11.81 -19.46
CA SER A 35 11.12 -11.72 -20.57
C SER A 35 10.32 -10.43 -20.52
N LEU A 36 10.43 -9.61 -21.58
CA LEU A 36 9.63 -8.39 -21.76
C LEU A 36 8.13 -8.71 -21.76
N LYS A 37 7.73 -9.80 -22.43
CA LYS A 37 6.35 -10.27 -22.45
C LYS A 37 5.81 -10.55 -21.05
N ALA A 38 6.60 -11.23 -20.21
CA ALA A 38 6.19 -11.54 -18.85
C ALA A 38 6.01 -10.26 -18.02
N ALA A 39 6.95 -9.32 -18.12
CA ALA A 39 6.88 -8.04 -17.43
C ALA A 39 5.68 -7.20 -17.88
N VAL A 40 5.46 -7.06 -19.19
CA VAL A 40 4.32 -6.33 -19.76
C VAL A 40 3.00 -6.93 -19.30
N ASN A 41 2.81 -8.25 -19.43
CA ASN A 41 1.58 -8.89 -18.98
C ASN A 41 1.35 -8.78 -17.47
N HIS A 42 2.41 -8.85 -16.66
CA HIS A 42 2.30 -8.67 -15.22
C HIS A 42 1.76 -7.27 -14.87
N PHE A 43 2.37 -6.22 -15.41
CA PHE A 43 1.95 -4.86 -15.13
C PHE A 43 0.61 -4.49 -15.75
N LEU A 44 0.28 -4.99 -16.95
CA LEU A 44 -1.05 -4.82 -17.53
C LEU A 44 -2.13 -5.47 -16.67
N ARG A 45 -1.90 -6.68 -16.16
CA ARG A 45 -2.85 -7.34 -15.24
C ARG A 45 -3.05 -6.52 -13.97
N LEU A 46 -1.96 -6.06 -13.34
CA LEU A 46 -2.05 -5.18 -12.17
C LEU A 46 -2.83 -3.90 -12.48
N GLY A 47 -2.53 -3.25 -13.60
CA GLY A 47 -3.22 -2.04 -14.04
C GLY A 47 -4.72 -2.27 -14.29
N LEU A 48 -5.09 -3.38 -14.93
CA LEU A 48 -6.48 -3.74 -15.20
C LEU A 48 -7.24 -4.19 -13.93
N MET A 49 -6.56 -4.79 -12.96
CA MET A 49 -7.16 -5.11 -11.66
C MET A 49 -7.42 -3.85 -10.84
N LEU A 50 -6.53 -2.86 -10.93
CA LEU A 50 -6.62 -1.58 -10.22
C LEU A 50 -7.47 -0.54 -10.95
N SER A 51 -7.73 -0.71 -12.25
CA SER A 51 -8.57 0.21 -13.04
C SER A 51 -10.06 0.08 -12.74
N GLY A 52 -10.48 -0.99 -12.06
CA GLY A 52 -11.75 -1.01 -11.37
C GLY A 52 -11.77 0.13 -10.36
N LYS A 53 -12.75 1.03 -10.46
CA LYS A 53 -12.92 2.16 -9.53
C LYS A 53 -13.02 1.60 -8.11
N GLN A 54 -11.90 1.55 -7.39
CA GLN A 54 -11.91 1.23 -5.98
C GLN A 54 -12.70 2.35 -5.33
N GLU A 55 -13.93 2.05 -4.90
CA GLU A 55 -14.72 2.98 -4.12
C GLU A 55 -13.92 3.29 -2.87
N ARG A 56 -13.22 4.44 -2.88
CA ARG A 56 -12.53 4.93 -1.71
C ARG A 56 -13.62 5.24 -0.68
N LYS A 57 -13.75 4.35 0.30
CA LYS A 57 -14.59 4.61 1.47
C LYS A 57 -14.13 5.93 2.07
N ARG A 58 -15.08 6.82 2.36
CA ARG A 58 -14.77 8.07 3.04
C ARG A 58 -14.07 7.73 4.37
N PHE A 59 -13.01 8.46 4.68
CA PHE A 59 -12.40 8.37 6.00
C PHE A 59 -13.42 8.84 7.05
N VAL A 60 -13.75 7.99 8.02
CA VAL A 60 -14.67 8.31 9.11
C VAL A 60 -13.96 8.09 10.44
N VAL A 61 -13.84 9.16 11.22
CA VAL A 61 -13.31 9.11 12.59
C VAL A 61 -14.37 8.50 13.51
N HIS A 62 -13.98 7.47 14.26
CA HIS A 62 -14.81 6.86 15.31
C HIS A 62 -14.19 7.19 16.67
N PRO A 63 -14.48 8.38 17.24
CA PRO A 63 -13.89 8.79 18.50
C PRO A 63 -14.40 7.90 19.63
N ARG A 64 -13.53 7.58 20.58
CA ARG A 64 -13.91 6.94 21.84
C ARG A 64 -13.99 8.00 22.93
N PRO A 65 -15.01 7.96 23.80
CA PRO A 65 -15.03 8.85 24.96
C PRO A 65 -13.95 8.39 25.95
N MET A 66 -12.79 9.03 25.91
CA MET A 66 -11.65 8.76 26.80
C MET A 66 -11.58 9.74 27.98
N GLY A 67 -12.70 10.40 28.31
CA GLY A 67 -12.75 11.50 29.28
C GLY A 67 -12.05 11.19 30.62
N LEU A 68 -11.63 12.23 31.34
CA LEU A 68 -10.91 12.02 32.59
C LEU A 68 -11.83 11.60 33.75
N PRO A 69 -11.28 10.85 34.72
CA PRO A 69 -11.85 10.76 36.06
C PRO A 69 -12.11 12.14 36.69
N ALA A 70 -13.12 12.21 37.56
CA ALA A 70 -13.46 13.45 38.27
C ALA A 70 -12.28 13.94 39.14
N GLY A 71 -12.01 15.25 39.08
CA GLY A 71 -10.90 15.89 39.81
C GLY A 71 -9.59 15.98 39.03
N LEU A 72 -9.52 15.42 37.82
CA LEU A 72 -8.37 15.58 36.92
C LEU A 72 -8.69 16.55 35.79
N SER A 73 -7.72 17.37 35.41
CA SER A 73 -7.80 18.31 34.29
C SER A 73 -6.66 18.09 33.31
N TYR A 74 -6.92 18.26 32.01
CA TYR A 74 -5.87 18.28 30.99
C TYR A 74 -5.14 19.63 30.93
N ASP A 75 -5.64 20.66 31.61
CA ASP A 75 -5.06 22.01 31.57
C ASP A 75 -3.79 22.14 32.43
N SER A 76 -3.52 21.15 33.29
CA SER A 76 -2.31 21.08 34.12
C SER A 76 -1.66 19.70 33.97
N VAL A 77 -0.57 19.65 33.22
CA VAL A 77 0.17 18.41 32.96
C VAL A 77 0.88 17.93 34.22
N GLU A 78 1.42 18.84 35.04
CA GLU A 78 2.11 18.52 36.29
C GLU A 78 1.18 17.84 37.30
N ASP A 79 0.00 18.41 37.55
CA ASP A 79 -1.00 17.83 38.47
C ASP A 79 -1.49 16.46 37.99
N LEU A 80 -1.61 16.28 36.67
CA LEU A 80 -2.03 15.01 36.07
C LEU A 80 -0.97 13.93 36.25
N ILE A 81 0.31 14.27 36.08
CA ILE A 81 1.44 13.36 36.31
C ILE A 81 1.52 12.99 37.79
N GLU A 82 1.43 13.97 38.69
CA GLU A 82 1.47 13.72 40.14
C GLU A 82 0.31 12.81 40.59
N ALA A 83 -0.90 13.01 40.05
CA ALA A 83 -2.05 12.19 40.39
C ALA A 83 -1.99 10.76 39.83
N LEU A 84 -1.34 10.56 38.68
CA LEU A 84 -1.23 9.24 38.04
C LEU A 84 -0.01 8.44 38.51
N GLU A 85 1.11 9.10 38.78
CA GLU A 85 2.40 8.47 39.08
C GLU A 85 2.86 8.67 40.54
N GLY A 86 2.25 9.61 41.26
CA GLY A 86 2.58 9.93 42.65
C GLY A 86 3.84 10.80 42.81
N PRO A 87 4.18 11.21 44.04
CA PRO A 87 5.29 12.13 44.33
C PRO A 87 6.69 11.54 44.11
N ALA A 88 6.77 10.28 43.64
CA ALA A 88 8.02 9.60 43.32
C ALA A 88 8.40 9.69 41.83
N HIS A 89 7.60 10.35 41.00
CA HIS A 89 7.93 10.60 39.60
C HIS A 89 9.15 11.54 39.48
N LYS A 90 10.21 11.10 38.79
CA LYS A 90 11.46 11.83 38.58
C LYS A 90 11.86 11.82 37.11
#